data_AF-A0A5K1BIV2-F1
#
_entry.id   AF-A0A5K1BIV2-F1
#
_cell.length_a   1.000
_cell.length_b   1.000
_cell.length_c   1.000
_cell.angle_alpha   90.00
_cell.angle_beta   90.00
_cell.angle_gamma   90.00
#
_symmetry.space_group_name_H-M   'P 1'
#
loop_
_entity.id
_entity.type
_entity.pdbx_description
1 polymer ?
#
loop_
_entity_poly.entity_id
_entity_poly.type
_entity_poly.pdbx_seq_one_letter_code
_entity_poly.pdbx_strand_id
1 'polypeptide(L)'
;VSSVALDGKDKRKLVVIGEDMNAYELVKSLRKNFMVDMESLEKVKSEKNEEKPEEKKAVEQWPYVYQPTVPQHIVYQEANPNCPIM
;
A
#
# COMPACT_ATOMS: atom_id res chain seq x y z
N VAL A 1 0.80 -10.43 15.59
CA VAL A 1 0.85 -9.04 16.10
C VAL A 1 1.05 -9.11 17.61
N SER A 2 2.14 -8.53 18.14
CA SER A 2 2.46 -8.50 19.56
C SER A 2 2.13 -7.15 20.22
N SER A 3 2.26 -6.04 19.49
CA SER A 3 1.92 -4.70 20.00
C SER A 3 1.40 -3.79 18.90
N VAL A 4 0.47 -2.90 19.26
CA VAL A 4 -0.08 -1.87 18.39
C VAL A 4 -0.13 -0.56 19.16
N ALA A 5 0.47 0.50 18.62
CA ALA A 5 0.48 1.81 19.22
C ALA A 5 0.14 2.89 18.18
N LEU A 6 -0.48 3.97 18.64
CA LEU A 6 -0.63 5.19 17.86
C LEU A 6 0.44 6.18 18.28
N ASP A 7 1.17 6.69 17.30
CA ASP A 7 2.27 7.63 17.49
C ASP A 7 2.02 8.95 16.73
N GLY A 8 2.81 9.97 17.08
CA GLY A 8 2.71 11.33 16.56
C GLY A 8 1.70 12.21 17.33
N LYS A 9 1.90 13.54 17.24
CA LYS A 9 1.07 14.54 17.92
C LYS A 9 -0.42 14.39 17.63
N ASP A 10 -0.74 14.05 16.38
CA ASP A 10 -2.12 13.88 15.91
C ASP A 10 -2.61 12.42 15.95
N LYS A 11 -1.82 11.49 16.51
CA LYS A 11 -2.11 10.05 16.52
C LYS A 11 -2.37 9.46 15.12
N ARG A 12 -1.69 10.01 14.11
CA ARG A 12 -1.84 9.63 12.70
C ARG A 12 -0.86 8.54 12.27
N LYS A 13 0.08 8.13 13.13
CA LYS A 13 1.01 7.05 12.84
C LYS A 13 0.58 5.80 13.58
N LEU A 14 0.48 4.67 12.89
CA LEU A 14 0.20 3.37 13.48
C LEU A 14 1.49 2.55 13.51
N VAL A 15 1.97 2.25 14.70
CA VAL A 15 3.14 1.39 14.90
C VAL A 15 2.64 -0.01 15.26
N VAL A 16 3.05 -1.00 14.49
CA VAL A 16 2.65 -2.39 14.68
C VAL A 16 3.90 -3.26 14.81
N ILE A 17 4.00 -3.98 15.91
CA ILE A 17 5.09 -4.91 16.20
C ILE A 17 4.50 -6.33 16.22
N GLY A 18 5.21 -7.29 15.64
CA GLY A 18 4.86 -8.70 15.72
C GLY A 18 5.83 -9.57 14.92
N GLU A 19 5.87 -10.84 15.29
CA GLU A 19 6.67 -11.87 14.61
C GLU A 19 5.96 -12.37 13.35
N ASP A 20 6.75 -12.77 12.33
CA ASP A 20 6.30 -13.32 11.05
C ASP A 20 5.18 -12.54 10.35
N MET A 21 5.26 -11.20 10.42
CA MET A 21 4.28 -10.32 9.81
C MET A 21 4.61 -9.99 8.36
N ASN A 22 3.65 -10.22 7.47
CA ASN A 22 3.71 -9.71 6.10
C ASN A 22 3.21 -8.27 6.05
N ALA A 23 4.15 -7.33 5.89
CA ALA A 23 3.83 -5.90 5.86
C ALA A 23 2.92 -5.50 4.70
N TYR A 24 3.06 -6.16 3.54
CA TYR A 24 2.21 -5.90 2.38
C TYR A 24 0.76 -6.27 2.67
N GLU A 25 0.51 -7.44 3.25
CA GLU A 25 -0.84 -7.90 3.59
C GLU A 25 -1.49 -7.06 4.69
N LEU A 26 -0.69 -6.60 5.66
CA LEU A 26 -1.15 -5.69 6.71
C LEU A 26 -1.65 -4.38 6.10
N VAL A 27 -0.83 -3.71 5.29
CA VAL A 27 -1.19 -2.42 4.69
C VAL A 27 -2.33 -2.58 3.69
N LYS A 28 -2.33 -3.67 2.90
CA LYS A 28 -3.45 -3.99 2.01
C LYS A 28 -4.77 -4.15 2.76
N SER A 29 -4.74 -4.77 3.93
CA SER A 29 -5.94 -4.95 4.76
C SER A 29 -6.41 -3.64 5.38
N LEU A 30 -5.49 -2.79 5.84
CA LEU A 30 -5.82 -1.48 6.40
C LEU A 30 -6.38 -0.52 5.35
N ARG A 31 -5.84 -0.54 4.12
CA ARG A 31 -6.30 0.29 2.99
C ARG A 31 -7.76 0.07 2.59
N LYS A 32 -8.38 -1.04 3.00
CA LYS A 32 -9.80 -1.30 2.75
C LYS A 32 -10.71 -0.32 3.52
N ASN A 33 -10.30 0.06 4.74
CA ASN A 33 -11.13 0.86 5.65
C ASN A 33 -10.51 2.22 5.98
N PHE A 34 -9.20 2.37 5.80
CA PHE A 34 -8.46 3.58 6.17
C PHE A 34 -7.58 4.03 5.01
N MET A 35 -7.42 5.34 4.84
CA MET A 35 -6.41 5.89 3.94
C MET A 35 -5.08 5.88 4.68
N VAL A 36 -4.24 4.89 4.38
CA VAL A 36 -2.93 4.69 5.03
C VAL A 36 -1.86 4.35 4.02
N ASP A 37 -0.67 4.88 4.30
CA ASP A 37 0.57 4.61 3.58
C ASP A 37 1.62 4.01 4.51
N MET A 38 2.44 3.13 3.96
CA MET A 38 3.56 2.56 4.69
C MET A 38 4.67 3.61 4.78
N GLU A 39 5.02 4.04 5.99
CA GLU A 39 6.08 5.03 6.22
C GLU A 39 7.45 4.35 6.39
N SER A 40 7.54 3.35 7.27
CA SER A 40 8.78 2.61 7.52
C SER A 40 8.49 1.14 7.84
N LEU A 41 9.49 0.30 7.56
CA LEU A 41 9.50 -1.11 7.92
C LEU A 41 10.83 -1.45 8.58
N GLU A 42 10.80 -1.73 9.86
CA GLU A 42 11.99 -2.12 10.62
C GLU A 42 11.83 -3.50 11.24
N LYS A 43 12.92 -4.28 11.18
CA LYS A 43 13.00 -5.55 11.90
C LYS A 43 13.44 -5.22 13.32
N VAL A 44 12.51 -5.34 14.27
CA VAL A 44 12.83 -5.24 15.69
C VAL A 44 13.70 -6.44 16.05
N LYS A 45 15.02 -6.22 16.17
CA LYS A 45 15.93 -7.19 16.77
C LYS A 45 15.68 -7.13 18.28
N SER A 46 15.28 -8.25 18.87
CA SER A 46 15.18 -8.41 20.31
C SER A 46 16.49 -7.96 20.96
N GLU A 47 16.39 -7.05 21.93
CA GLU A 47 17.52 -6.33 22.52
C GLU A 47 18.56 -7.30 23.10
N LYS A 48 19.70 -7.38 22.42
CA LYS A 48 20.98 -7.58 23.06
C LYS A 48 22.01 -6.75 22.29
N ASN A 49 22.32 -5.57 22.85
CA ASN A 49 23.47 -4.69 22.61
C ASN A 49 24.07 -4.65 21.19
N GLU A 50 24.05 -3.48 20.54
CA GLU A 50 25.26 -2.71 20.16
C GLU A 50 24.91 -1.53 19.23
N GLU A 51 25.44 -0.36 19.59
CA GLU A 51 25.60 0.82 18.75
C GLU A 51 26.30 0.51 17.41
N LYS A 52 25.79 1.05 16.30
CA LYS A 52 26.59 1.67 15.21
C LYS A 52 25.69 2.43 14.21
N PRO A 53 26.21 3.48 13.57
CA PRO A 53 25.43 4.47 12.83
C PRO A 53 24.91 3.91 11.50
N GLU A 54 23.65 4.24 11.19
CA GLU A 54 22.98 3.91 9.93
C GLU A 54 23.65 4.56 8.73
N GLU A 55 24.30 3.72 7.92
CA GLU A 55 24.64 4.01 6.54
C GLU A 55 23.33 4.14 5.73
N LYS A 56 23.04 5.37 5.30
CA LYS A 56 21.92 5.69 4.42
C LYS A 56 22.12 4.99 3.08
N LYS A 57 21.49 3.82 2.88
CA LYS A 57 21.39 3.24 1.54
C LYS A 57 20.53 4.15 0.67
N ALA A 58 21.12 4.59 -0.44
CA ALA A 58 20.48 5.38 -1.46
C ALA A 58 19.19 4.69 -1.93
N VAL A 59 18.08 5.42 -1.87
CA VAL A 59 16.81 5.00 -2.44
C VAL A 59 16.98 4.99 -3.96
N GLU A 60 17.03 3.79 -4.55
CA GLU A 60 17.01 3.64 -6.00
C GLU A 60 15.62 4.07 -6.52
N GLN A 61 15.57 5.27 -7.08
CA GLN A 61 14.37 5.82 -7.69
C GLN A 61 14.17 5.21 -9.07
N TRP A 62 13.24 4.26 -9.18
CA TRP A 62 12.83 3.70 -10.46
C TRP A 62 12.15 4.77 -11.33
N PRO A 63 12.43 4.83 -12.64
CA PRO A 63 11.81 5.83 -13.52
C PRO A 63 10.31 5.58 -13.61
N TYR A 64 9.53 6.64 -13.37
CA TYR A 64 8.08 6.62 -13.52
C TYR A 64 7.72 6.53 -15.02
N VAL A 65 7.22 5.37 -15.45
CA VAL A 65 6.76 5.15 -16.82
C VAL A 65 5.29 5.57 -16.92
N TYR A 66 5.02 6.69 -17.59
CA TYR A 66 3.65 7.11 -17.91
C TYR A 66 3.08 6.20 -18.99
N GLN A 67 2.06 5.40 -18.64
CA GLN A 67 1.28 4.63 -19.60
C GLN A 67 0.02 5.43 -19.98
N PRO A 68 -0.11 5.90 -21.24
CA PRO A 68 -1.31 6.60 -21.66
C PRO A 68 -2.52 5.66 -21.59
N THR A 69 -3.54 6.04 -20.83
CA THR A 69 -4.82 5.33 -20.77
C THR A 69 -5.54 5.53 -22.10
N VAL A 70 -5.70 4.46 -22.88
CA VAL A 70 -6.49 4.52 -24.12
C VAL A 70 -7.98 4.70 -23.78
N PRO A 71 -8.67 5.67 -24.38
CA PRO A 71 -10.11 5.84 -24.16
C PRO A 71 -10.85 4.59 -24.65
N GLN A 72 -11.68 4.01 -23.79
CA GLN A 72 -12.59 2.94 -24.22
C GLN A 72 -13.70 3.57 -25.04
N HIS A 73 -13.78 3.20 -26.32
CA HIS A 73 -14.87 3.63 -27.19
C HIS A 73 -16.14 2.86 -26.78
N ILE A 74 -17.17 3.59 -26.36
CA ILE A 74 -18.48 3.01 -26.12
C ILE A 74 -19.12 2.79 -27.49
N VAL A 75 -19.16 1.55 -27.97
CA VAL A 75 -19.94 1.20 -29.15
C VAL A 75 -21.41 1.17 -28.72
N TYR A 76 -22.19 2.16 -29.17
CA TYR A 76 -23.65 2.04 -29.11
C TYR A 76 -24.06 1.04 -30.18
N GLN A 77 -24.55 -0.12 -29.74
CA GLN A 77 -25.21 -1.07 -30.63
C GLN A 77 -26.55 -0.44 -31.04
N GLU A 78 -26.63 0.07 -32.27
CA GLU A 78 -27.90 0.52 -32.83
C GLU A 78 -28.91 -0.63 -32.75
N ALA A 79 -30.05 -0.38 -32.11
CA ALA A 79 -31.12 -1.35 -32.04
C ALA A 79 -31.55 -1.67 -33.47
N ASN A 80 -31.22 -2.88 -33.91
CA ASN A 80 -31.56 -3.38 -35.22
C ASN A 80 -33.09 -3.31 -35.35
N PRO A 81 -33.67 -2.54 -36.28
CA PRO A 81 -35.12 -2.33 -36.34
C PRO A 81 -35.92 -3.59 -36.75
N ASN A 82 -35.26 -4.74 -36.89
CA ASN A 82 -35.82 -6.00 -37.35
C ASN A 82 -35.77 -7.15 -36.32
N CYS A 83 -35.50 -6.87 -35.04
CA CYS A 83 -35.60 -7.89 -34.00
C CYS A 83 -36.86 -7.64 -33.14
N PRO A 84 -37.96 -8.41 -33.31
CA PRO A 84 -39.00 -8.45 -32.30
C PRO A 84 -38.46 -9.22 -31.10
N ILE A 85 -38.51 -8.61 -29.92
CA ILE A 85 -38.29 -9.31 -28.65
C ILE A 85 -39.42 -10.35 -28.54
N MET A 86 -39.06 -11.64 -28.58
CA MET A 86 -39.90 -12.74 -28.09
C MET A 86 -39.41 -13.17 -26.71
#